data_AF-A0A959ND60-F1
#
_entry.id   AF-A0A959ND60-F1
#
_cell.length_a   1.000
_cell.length_b   1.000
_cell.length_c   1.000
_cell.angle_alpha   90.00
_cell.angle_beta   90.00
_cell.angle_gamma   90.00
#
_symmetry.space_group_name_H-M   'P 1'
#
loop_
_entity.id
_entity.type
_entity.pdbx_description
1 polymer ?
#
loop_
_entity_poly.entity_id
_entity_poly.type
_entity_poly.pdbx_seq_one_letter_code
_entity_poly.pdbx_strand_id
1 'polypeptide(L)'
;PLIFAIVFFMLFYFSSTVGEKFAKENTMSPFGGMWLASFVLIPIGIFLTWKAMRDSQLFNKEFYNRLGQAIKRFFSSHKGVSKT
;
A
#
# COMPACT_ATOMS: atom_id res chain seq x y z
N PRO A 1 -8.23 -2.79 -6.05
CA PRO A 1 -8.89 -2.44 -4.77
C PRO A 1 -9.56 -3.64 -4.08
N LEU A 2 -10.50 -4.32 -4.75
CA LEU A 2 -11.27 -5.43 -4.16
C LEU A 2 -10.40 -6.67 -3.83
N ILE A 3 -9.56 -7.09 -4.77
CA ILE A 3 -8.71 -8.29 -4.61
C ILE A 3 -7.80 -8.17 -3.39
N PHE A 4 -7.17 -7.00 -3.20
CA PHE A 4 -6.32 -6.74 -2.03
C PHE A 4 -7.12 -6.84 -0.72
N ALA A 5 -8.34 -6.30 -0.67
CA ALA A 5 -9.19 -6.39 0.51
C ALA A 5 -9.55 -7.85 0.86
N ILE A 6 -9.86 -8.67 -0.16
CA ILE A 6 -10.17 -10.09 0.02
C ILE A 6 -8.96 -10.86 0.56
N VAL A 7 -7.75 -10.59 0.04
CA VAL A 7 -6.52 -11.24 0.51
C VAL A 7 -6.22 -10.88 1.97
N PHE A 8 -6.35 -9.61 2.36
CA PHE A 8 -6.18 -9.19 3.75
C PHE A 8 -7.22 -9.81 4.67
N PHE A 9 -8.48 -9.90 4.22
CA PHE A 9 -9.55 -10.55 4.96
C PHE A 9 -9.29 -12.04 5.16
N MET A 10 -8.87 -12.77 4.12
CA MET A 10 -8.53 -14.19 4.21
C MET A 10 -7.37 -14.46 5.19
N LEU A 11 -6.32 -13.64 5.13
CA LEU A 11 -5.18 -13.77 6.05
C LEU A 11 -5.59 -13.54 7.50
N PHE A 12 -6.40 -12.51 7.75
CA PHE A 12 -6.95 -12.24 9.08
C PHE A 12 -7.81 -13.41 9.57
N TYR A 13 -8.75 -13.88 8.74
CA TYR A 13 -9.65 -14.98 9.09
C TYR A 13 -8.89 -16.28 9.39
N PHE A 14 -7.90 -16.63 8.58
CA PHE A 14 -7.09 -17.83 8.80
C PHE A 14 -6.29 -17.73 10.09
N SER A 15 -5.60 -16.59 10.31
CA SER A 15 -4.80 -16.36 11.52
C SER A 15 -5.66 -16.33 12.78
N SER A 16 -6.86 -15.73 12.72
CA SER A 16 -7.83 -15.72 13.82
C SER A 16 -8.35 -17.13 14.13
N THR A 17 -8.63 -17.94 13.10
CA THR A 17 -9.09 -19.32 13.27
C THR A 17 -8.01 -20.19 13.92
N VAL A 18 -6.74 -19.99 13.53
CA VAL A 18 -5.59 -20.68 14.12
C VAL A 18 -5.38 -20.24 15.58
N GLY A 19 -5.46 -18.95 15.87
CA GLY A 19 -5.38 -18.40 17.22
C GLY A 19 -6.47 -18.93 18.16
N GLU A 20 -7.71 -19.02 17.66
CA GLU A 20 -8.84 -19.58 18.40
C GLU A 20 -8.65 -21.06 18.70
N LYS A 21 -8.10 -21.84 17.76
CA LYS A 21 -7.76 -23.26 17.98
C LYS A 21 -6.70 -23.42 19.07
N PHE A 22 -5.63 -22.61 19.04
CA PHE A 22 -4.60 -22.64 20.08
C PHE A 22 -5.12 -22.23 21.47
N ALA A 23 -6.07 -21.30 21.54
CA ALA A 23 -6.72 -20.93 22.80
C ALA A 23 -7.62 -22.07 23.35
N LYS A 24 -8.30 -22.82 22.47
CA LYS A 24 -9.19 -23.93 22.85
C LYS A 24 -8.43 -25.18 23.27
N GLU A 25 -7.26 -25.43 22.68
CA GLU A 25 -6.42 -26.59 23.01
C GLU A 25 -5.61 -26.42 24.31
N ASN A 26 -5.78 -25.30 25.04
CA ASN A 26 -4.96 -24.91 26.21
C ASN A 26 -3.44 -24.90 25.93
N THR A 27 -3.03 -24.92 24.67
CA THR A 27 -1.63 -24.89 24.25
C THR A 27 -1.05 -23.48 24.36
N MET A 28 -1.89 -22.46 24.30
CA MET A 28 -1.51 -21.06 24.47
C MET A 28 -2.55 -20.32 25.33
N SER A 29 -2.12 -19.34 26.12
CA SER A 29 -3.06 -18.53 26.90
C SER A 29 -4.10 -17.87 25.97
N PRO A 30 -5.38 -17.78 26.35
CA PRO A 30 -6.41 -17.15 25.52
C PRO A 30 -6.05 -15.72 25.09
N PHE A 31 -5.31 -15.02 25.96
CA PHE A 31 -4.76 -13.70 25.66
C PHE A 31 -3.75 -13.75 24.50
N GLY A 32 -2.79 -14.69 24.52
CA GLY A 32 -1.82 -14.86 23.44
C GLY A 32 -2.46 -15.35 22.14
N GLY A 33 -3.35 -16.35 22.22
CA GLY A 33 -4.01 -16.96 21.06
C GLY A 33 -4.89 -15.98 20.29
N MET A 34 -5.67 -15.14 20.99
CA MET A 34 -6.55 -14.16 20.33
C MET A 34 -5.79 -12.99 19.71
N TRP A 35 -4.67 -12.57 20.30
CA TRP A 35 -3.85 -11.46 19.79
C TRP A 35 -2.85 -11.89 18.72
N LEU A 36 -2.63 -13.20 18.54
CA LEU A 36 -1.71 -13.77 17.55
C LEU A 36 -2.04 -13.28 16.14
N ALA A 37 -3.33 -13.18 15.80
CA ALA A 37 -3.78 -12.65 14.51
C ALA A 37 -3.27 -11.22 14.27
N SER A 38 -3.35 -10.35 15.28
CA SER A 38 -2.86 -8.97 15.22
C SER A 38 -1.34 -8.90 15.08
N PHE A 39 -0.60 -9.74 15.82
CA PHE A 39 0.86 -9.81 15.73
C PHE A 39 1.36 -10.26 14.36
N VAL A 40 0.59 -11.09 13.65
CA VAL A 40 0.90 -11.51 12.28
C VAL A 40 0.49 -10.43 11.27
N LEU A 41 -0.68 -9.80 11.45
CA LEU A 41 -1.19 -8.82 10.49
C LEU A 41 -0.38 -7.51 10.45
N ILE A 42 0.11 -7.04 11.60
CA ILE A 42 0.87 -5.78 11.71
C ILE A 42 2.14 -5.78 10.85
N PRO A 43 3.09 -6.73 10.99
CA PRO A 43 4.32 -6.73 10.19
C PRO A 43 4.02 -6.93 8.70
N ILE A 44 3.02 -7.75 8.35
CA ILE A 44 2.58 -7.94 6.97
C ILE A 44 2.01 -6.63 6.39
N GLY A 45 1.17 -5.93 7.15
CA GLY A 45 0.57 -4.66 6.74
C GLY A 45 1.62 -3.56 6.56
N ILE A 46 2.61 -3.47 7.44
CA ILE A 46 3.74 -2.54 7.32
C ILE A 46 4.56 -2.87 6.07
N PHE A 47 4.91 -4.15 5.87
CA PHE A 47 5.69 -4.60 4.72
C PHE A 47 5.00 -4.30 3.39
N LEU A 48 3.70 -4.59 3.30
CA LEU A 48 2.90 -4.34 2.10
C LEU A 48 2.72 -2.84 1.82
N THR A 49 2.46 -2.04 2.85
CA THR A 49 2.37 -0.57 2.73
C THR A 49 3.68 0.01 2.22
N TRP A 50 4.81 -0.41 2.77
CA TRP A 50 6.12 0.04 2.34
C TRP A 50 6.42 -0.33 0.88
N LYS A 51 6.06 -1.55 0.47
CA LYS A 51 6.22 -2.00 -0.92
C LYS A 51 5.34 -1.20 -1.88
N ALA A 52 4.06 -0.97 -1.53
CA ALA A 52 3.14 -0.18 -2.33
C ALA A 52 3.57 1.30 -2.48
N MET A 53 4.10 1.91 -1.42
CA MET A 53 4.63 3.27 -1.45
C MET A 53 5.89 3.40 -2.34
N ARG A 54 6.79 2.41 -2.30
CA ARG A 54 7.99 2.42 -3.14
C ARG A 54 7.68 2.19 -4.63
N ASP A 55 6.69 1.36 -4.95
CA ASP A 55 6.24 1.14 -6.33
C ASP A 55 5.58 2.39 -6.94
N SER A 56 4.96 3.23 -6.11
CA SER A 56 4.35 4.50 -6.55
C SER A 56 5.33 5.67 -6.67
N GLN A 57 6.54 5.58 -6.10
CA GLN A 57 7.50 6.69 -6.09
C GLN A 57 8.21 6.90 -7.44
N LEU A 58 8.29 5.87 -8.30
CA LEU A 58 8.88 6.00 -9.64
C LEU A 58 8.05 6.90 -10.57
N PHE A 59 6.74 7.01 -10.36
CA PHE A 59 5.86 7.79 -11.23
C PHE A 59 5.81 9.29 -10.92
N ASN A 60 6.26 9.76 -9.75
CA ASN A 60 6.02 11.16 -9.37
C ASN A 60 7.08 12.14 -9.93
N LYS A 61 8.36 11.72 -10.00
CA LYS A 61 9.46 12.64 -10.39
C LYS A 61 9.54 12.88 -11.89
N GLU A 62 9.36 11.85 -12.71
CA GLU A 62 9.38 11.98 -14.17
C GLU A 62 8.09 12.60 -14.73
N PHE A 63 6.93 12.26 -14.15
CA PHE A 63 5.64 12.79 -14.57
C PHE A 63 5.54 14.30 -14.27
N TYR A 64 5.98 14.76 -13.10
CA TYR A 64 5.98 16.18 -12.75
C TYR A 64 6.91 17.00 -13.65
N ASN A 65 8.11 16.48 -13.94
CA ASN A 65 9.06 17.14 -14.84
C ASN A 65 8.55 17.18 -16.29
N ARG A 66 7.81 16.15 -16.75
CA ARG A 66 7.19 16.12 -18.08
C ARG A 66 5.98 17.05 -18.18
N LEU A 67 5.14 17.12 -17.15
CA LEU A 67 4.01 18.06 -17.08
C LEU A 67 4.49 19.51 -17.04
N GLY A 68 5.50 19.82 -16.22
CA GLY A 68 6.09 21.16 -16.16
C GLY A 68 6.70 21.58 -17.50
N GLN A 69 7.35 20.66 -18.21
CA GLN A 69 7.88 20.92 -19.56
C GLN A 69 6.78 21.07 -20.61
N ALA A 70 5.70 20.29 -20.55
CA ALA A 70 4.56 20.40 -21.46
C ALA A 70 3.84 21.75 -21.30
N ILE A 71 3.62 22.19 -20.06
CA ILE A 71 3.02 23.50 -19.74
C ILE A 71 3.94 24.64 -20.19
N LYS A 72 5.26 24.53 -19.92
CA LYS A 72 6.24 25.53 -20.36
C LYS A 72 6.32 25.65 -21.88
N ARG A 73 6.21 24.53 -22.62
CA ARG A 73 6.17 24.52 -24.10
C ARG A 73 4.89 25.18 -24.64
N PHE A 74 3.73 24.91 -24.05
CA PHE A 74 2.47 25.56 -24.43
C PHE A 74 2.49 27.08 -24.19
N PHE A 75 3.03 27.53 -23.05
CA PHE A 75 3.16 28.96 -22.76
C PHE A 75 4.27 29.66 -23.57
N SER A 76 5.36 28.96 -23.90
CA SER A 76 6.44 29.52 -24.74
C SER A 76 6.05 29.61 -26.21
N SER A 77 5.11 28.79 -26.69
CA SER A 77 4.64 28.83 -28.08
C SER A 77 3.82 30.07 -28.42
N HIS A 78 3.37 30.84 -27.43
CA HIS A 78 2.56 32.05 -27.64
C HIS A 78 3.36 33.38 -27.56
N LYS A 79 4.70 33.32 -27.41
CA LYS A 79 5.58 34.51 -27.43
C LYS A 79 6.52 34.58 -28.64
N GLY A 80 6.28 33.77 -29.68
CA GLY A 80 7.18 33.65 -30.84
C GLY A 80 6.68 34.21 -32.18
N VAL A 81 5.53 34.89 -32.23
CA VAL A 81 5.03 35.55 -33.47
C VAL A 81 4.77 37.03 -33.20
N SER A 82 5.80 37.73 -32.77
CA SER A 82 5.87 39.19 -32.87
C SER A 82 7.34 39.60 -32.71
N LYS A 83 8.09 39.50 -33.80
CA LYS A 83 9.01 40.55 -34.27
C LYS A 83 9.71 40.08 -35.54
N THR A 84 9.53 40.93 -36.55
CA THR A 84 10.19 41.05 -37.87
C THR A 84 9.92 39.94 -38.88
#